data_AF-C1ECT1-F1
#
_entry.id   AF-C1ECT1-F1
#
_cell.length_a   1.000
_cell.length_b   1.000
_cell.length_c   1.000
_cell.angle_alpha   90.00
_cell.angle_beta   90.00
_cell.angle_gamma   90.00
#
_symmetry.space_group_name_H-M   'P 1'
#
loop_
_entity.id
_entity.type
_entity.pdbx_description
1 polymer ?
#
loop_
_entity_poly.entity_id
_entity_poly.type
_entity_poly.pdbx_seq_one_letter_code
_entity_poly.pdbx_strand_id
1 'polypeptide(L)'
;MAAKEEELDEEQLLAREEAMKAEEALMADLRRKAAEMDATRMREQQLSKVSRRRVQHHWLKIMRQVKAEELLRDVEVLSQAHEHLCDRKDAEIEQLARELDIAEEQHRASLRSHTAQLDALANLQHRLVRHLDDEFRRNLRSLTREFQNERDGVDATHRKRRDEMLELIDAMERQHAESNARAQNDFETAREEIKNRNGEEYNALRLTLEQSIDALEKALNDAHVEYVDETGSRSESFKELTAKDADAAATMAKRSRRIDRMQTQLAHLRRRHAATEAEWAERNETLRKEKESMQKHYRELTKKMKDSRATERSRLQALVEASAEASKAVDAKIARAEKILKLAEMARKLETEEEKIDPFNDANEGVAGTFEHGRGSLSSWGSLPAFPNEPVDEYEYMNRFFDRYNKVFLDTRAVDGERERLAEENADLRDVLKRYLDGVSVNDEIVRESLPGGQGNTLMVVNERTEVLRRQKARLERERAAEREMAALRMQDTARLEVTGRSDVQAEEAREVEVMVRSY
;
A
#
# COMPACT_ATOMS: atom_id res chain seq x y z
N MET A 1 -78.65 -33.98 157.40
CA MET A 1 -79.30 -34.42 156.15
C MET A 1 -78.56 -33.69 155.03
N ALA A 2 -77.46 -34.24 154.51
CA ALA A 2 -77.35 -35.24 153.43
C ALA A 2 -77.38 -34.57 152.03
N ALA A 3 -76.65 -34.98 150.99
CA ALA A 3 -75.39 -35.70 150.79
C ALA A 3 -75.09 -35.66 149.27
N LYS A 4 -73.82 -35.40 148.88
CA LYS A 4 -73.06 -35.81 147.66
C LYS A 4 -73.64 -35.61 146.24
N GLU A 5 -72.96 -34.75 145.46
CA GLU A 5 -72.52 -34.95 144.05
C GLU A 5 -71.75 -33.68 143.58
N GLU A 6 -70.41 -33.64 143.65
CA GLU A 6 -69.54 -32.58 143.07
C GLU A 6 -68.05 -32.96 143.22
N GLU A 7 -67.42 -33.63 142.24
CA GLU A 7 -65.95 -33.70 142.02
C GLU A 7 -65.69 -34.16 140.56
N LEU A 8 -65.62 -33.24 139.59
CA LEU A 8 -65.34 -33.55 138.17
C LEU A 8 -64.88 -32.34 137.32
N ASP A 9 -63.92 -31.50 137.76
CA ASP A 9 -63.47 -30.33 136.94
C ASP A 9 -61.97 -29.96 136.96
N GLU A 10 -61.08 -30.59 137.73
CA GLU A 10 -59.65 -30.18 137.81
C GLU A 10 -58.69 -30.90 136.83
N GLU A 11 -59.03 -32.09 136.32
CA GLU A 11 -58.18 -32.83 135.36
C GLU A 11 -58.20 -32.24 133.93
N GLN A 12 -59.23 -31.47 133.56
CA GLN A 12 -59.40 -30.96 132.19
C GLN A 12 -58.57 -29.72 131.85
N LEU A 13 -58.06 -28.97 132.85
CA LEU A 13 -57.24 -27.77 132.62
C LEU A 13 -55.75 -28.10 132.43
N LEU A 14 -55.21 -29.06 133.18
CA LEU A 14 -53.82 -29.52 133.02
C LEU A 14 -53.60 -30.20 131.66
N ALA A 15 -54.56 -30.99 131.20
CA ALA A 15 -54.51 -31.61 129.87
C ALA A 15 -54.51 -30.57 128.74
N ARG A 16 -55.18 -29.41 128.93
CA ARG A 16 -55.19 -28.31 127.95
C ARG A 16 -53.86 -27.55 127.91
N GLU A 17 -53.22 -27.32 129.07
CA GLU A 17 -51.91 -26.68 129.11
C GLU A 17 -50.80 -27.57 128.55
N GLU A 18 -50.86 -28.88 128.82
CA GLU A 18 -49.93 -29.86 128.23
C GLU A 18 -50.16 -30.00 126.73
N ALA A 19 -51.41 -29.96 126.26
CA ALA A 19 -51.73 -29.94 124.83
C ALA A 19 -51.23 -28.66 124.14
N MET A 20 -51.39 -27.48 124.75
CA MET A 20 -50.88 -26.22 124.21
C MET A 20 -49.35 -26.19 124.16
N LYS A 21 -48.66 -26.69 125.19
CA LYS A 21 -47.18 -26.81 125.17
C LYS A 21 -46.70 -27.84 124.15
N ALA A 22 -47.43 -28.93 123.97
CA ALA A 22 -47.14 -29.92 122.93
C ALA A 22 -47.38 -29.35 121.52
N GLU A 23 -48.45 -28.58 121.30
CA GLU A 23 -48.70 -27.89 120.04
C GLU A 23 -47.69 -26.78 119.76
N GLU A 24 -47.28 -26.00 120.77
CA GLU A 24 -46.23 -25.00 120.65
C GLU A 24 -44.85 -25.63 120.37
N ALA A 25 -44.53 -26.77 121.00
CA ALA A 25 -43.31 -27.53 120.71
C ALA A 25 -43.33 -28.10 119.29
N LEU A 26 -44.48 -28.63 118.83
CA LEU A 26 -44.65 -29.16 117.48
C LEU A 26 -44.58 -28.03 116.43
N MET A 27 -45.18 -26.87 116.71
CA MET A 27 -45.06 -25.66 115.88
C MET A 27 -43.65 -25.07 115.90
N ALA A 28 -42.93 -25.14 117.01
CA ALA A 28 -41.53 -24.73 117.10
C ALA A 28 -40.61 -25.67 116.32
N ASP A 29 -40.84 -26.98 116.36
CA ASP A 29 -40.11 -27.96 115.58
C ASP A 29 -40.43 -27.87 114.08
N LEU A 30 -41.69 -27.58 113.71
CA LEU A 30 -42.06 -27.26 112.33
C LEU A 30 -41.39 -25.96 111.85
N ARG A 31 -41.31 -24.92 112.70
CA ARG A 31 -40.60 -23.67 112.39
C ARG A 31 -39.09 -23.87 112.27
N ARG A 32 -38.49 -24.72 113.11
CA ARG A 32 -37.07 -25.11 113.00
C ARG A 32 -36.80 -25.84 111.70
N LYS A 33 -37.62 -26.85 111.36
CA LYS A 33 -37.52 -27.57 110.08
C LYS A 33 -37.73 -26.64 108.88
N ALA A 34 -38.67 -25.70 108.95
CA ALA A 34 -38.88 -24.71 107.91
C ALA A 34 -37.68 -23.76 107.75
N ALA A 35 -37.12 -23.26 108.86
CA ALA A 35 -35.94 -22.40 108.83
C ALA A 35 -34.68 -23.15 108.35
N GLU A 36 -34.54 -24.43 108.68
CA GLU A 36 -33.49 -25.31 108.15
C GLU A 36 -33.66 -25.53 106.64
N MET A 37 -34.90 -25.74 106.16
CA MET A 37 -35.21 -25.87 104.74
C MET A 37 -35.01 -24.56 103.97
N ASP A 38 -35.30 -23.40 104.57
CA ASP A 38 -35.01 -22.11 103.97
C ASP A 38 -33.51 -21.81 103.96
N ALA A 39 -32.77 -22.21 105.00
CA ALA A 39 -31.32 -22.08 105.05
C ALA A 39 -30.62 -23.00 104.04
N THR A 40 -31.09 -24.24 103.85
CA THR A 40 -30.59 -25.13 102.78
C THR A 40 -30.95 -24.57 101.41
N ARG A 41 -32.18 -24.09 101.21
CA ARG A 41 -32.61 -23.45 99.96
C ARG A 41 -31.79 -22.20 99.62
N MET A 42 -31.47 -21.35 100.59
CA MET A 42 -30.63 -20.16 100.38
C MET A 42 -29.18 -20.52 100.07
N ARG A 43 -28.63 -21.55 100.73
CA ARG A 43 -27.30 -22.09 100.39
C ARG A 43 -27.28 -22.69 98.99
N GLU A 44 -28.30 -23.46 98.61
CA GLU A 44 -28.46 -24.00 97.26
C GLU A 44 -28.61 -22.90 96.22
N GLN A 45 -29.36 -21.83 96.49
CA GLN A 45 -29.45 -20.67 95.59
C GLN A 45 -28.10 -19.96 95.42
N GLN A 46 -27.34 -19.79 96.50
CA GLN A 46 -26.00 -19.19 96.43
C GLN A 46 -25.02 -20.09 95.67
N LEU A 47 -25.02 -21.39 95.96
CA LEU A 47 -24.24 -22.39 95.23
C LEU A 47 -24.66 -22.47 93.76
N SER A 48 -25.95 -22.33 93.45
CA SER A 48 -26.48 -22.27 92.08
C SER A 48 -26.02 -21.00 91.36
N LYS A 49 -26.00 -19.84 92.03
CA LYS A 49 -25.46 -18.59 91.45
C LYS A 49 -23.96 -18.68 91.18
N VAL A 50 -23.18 -19.23 92.12
CA VAL A 50 -21.73 -19.43 91.96
C VAL A 50 -21.45 -20.47 90.88
N SER A 51 -22.18 -21.58 90.88
CA SER A 51 -22.11 -22.63 89.86
C SER A 51 -22.46 -22.07 88.48
N ARG A 52 -23.53 -21.28 88.34
CA ARG A 52 -23.90 -20.60 87.09
C ARG A 52 -22.80 -19.68 86.58
N ARG A 53 -22.19 -18.87 87.45
CA ARG A 53 -21.06 -18.00 87.06
C ARG A 53 -19.84 -18.80 86.64
N ARG A 54 -19.53 -19.91 87.32
CA ARG A 54 -18.44 -20.82 86.94
C ARG A 54 -18.71 -21.46 85.57
N VAL A 55 -19.93 -21.93 85.33
CA VAL A 55 -20.36 -22.48 84.03
C VAL A 55 -20.28 -21.41 82.95
N GLN A 56 -20.77 -20.19 83.19
CA GLN A 56 -20.66 -19.09 82.23
C GLN A 56 -19.21 -18.71 81.92
N HIS A 57 -18.35 -18.63 82.93
CA HIS A 57 -16.93 -18.34 82.72
C HIS A 57 -16.24 -19.45 81.93
N HIS A 58 -16.52 -20.71 82.27
CA HIS A 58 -16.02 -21.86 81.53
C HIS A 58 -16.54 -21.89 80.09
N TRP A 59 -17.82 -21.59 79.88
CA TRP A 59 -18.44 -21.48 78.57
C TRP A 59 -17.82 -20.34 77.74
N LEU A 60 -17.62 -19.15 78.32
CA LEU A 60 -16.93 -18.05 77.64
C LEU A 60 -15.49 -18.40 77.29
N LYS A 61 -14.79 -19.15 78.15
CA LYS A 61 -13.43 -19.62 77.86
C LYS A 61 -13.44 -20.59 76.67
N ILE A 62 -14.35 -21.56 76.65
CA ILE A 62 -14.54 -22.50 75.54
C ILE A 62 -14.90 -21.73 74.27
N MET A 63 -15.88 -20.82 74.32
CA MET A 63 -16.31 -20.03 73.16
C MET A 63 -15.18 -19.14 72.61
N ARG A 64 -14.33 -18.56 73.48
CA ARG A 64 -13.16 -17.80 73.03
C ARG A 64 -12.10 -18.70 72.39
N GLN A 65 -11.89 -19.90 72.92
CA GLN A 65 -10.97 -20.87 72.33
C GLN A 65 -11.45 -21.31 70.94
N VAL A 66 -12.71 -21.72 70.84
CA VAL A 66 -13.33 -22.08 69.55
C VAL A 66 -13.30 -20.90 68.59
N LYS A 67 -13.61 -19.67 69.03
CA LYS A 67 -13.58 -18.51 68.14
C LYS A 67 -12.16 -18.12 67.72
N ALA A 68 -11.17 -18.28 68.60
CA ALA A 68 -9.77 -18.05 68.24
C ALA A 68 -9.29 -19.09 67.22
N GLU A 69 -9.68 -20.36 67.37
CA GLU A 69 -9.41 -21.41 66.38
C GLU A 69 -10.08 -21.14 65.03
N GLU A 70 -11.34 -20.69 65.02
CA GLU A 70 -12.03 -20.26 63.79
C GLU A 70 -11.28 -19.11 63.11
N LEU A 71 -10.92 -18.05 63.85
CA LEU A 71 -10.21 -16.90 63.28
C LEU A 71 -8.82 -17.27 62.76
N LEU A 72 -8.12 -18.19 63.42
CA LEU A 72 -6.83 -18.68 62.91
C LEU A 72 -7.00 -19.45 61.59
N ARG A 73 -8.05 -20.27 61.47
CA ARG A 73 -8.39 -20.93 60.20
C ARG A 73 -8.76 -19.91 59.12
N ASP A 74 -9.55 -18.89 59.46
CA ASP A 74 -9.92 -17.83 58.50
C ASP A 74 -8.68 -17.06 58.03
N VAL A 75 -7.73 -16.75 58.93
CA VAL A 75 -6.45 -16.11 58.57
C VAL A 75 -5.61 -17.01 57.68
N GLU A 76 -5.57 -18.32 57.95
CA GLU A 76 -4.84 -19.30 57.13
C GLU A 76 -5.45 -19.45 55.73
N VAL A 77 -6.78 -19.49 55.62
CA VAL A 77 -7.48 -19.49 54.34
C VAL A 77 -7.21 -18.19 53.57
N LEU A 78 -7.24 -17.04 54.25
CA LEU A 78 -6.92 -15.75 53.63
C LEU A 78 -5.45 -15.66 53.20
N SER A 79 -4.51 -16.20 53.97
CA SER A 79 -3.10 -16.21 53.59
C SER A 79 -2.86 -17.11 52.38
N GLN A 80 -3.45 -18.31 52.33
CA GLN A 80 -3.39 -19.19 51.16
C GLN A 80 -4.00 -18.52 49.93
N ALA A 81 -5.17 -17.89 50.07
CA ALA A 81 -5.80 -17.15 48.97
C ALA A 81 -4.91 -15.98 48.48
N HIS A 82 -4.21 -15.30 49.40
CA HIS A 82 -3.28 -14.24 49.05
C HIS A 82 -2.02 -14.78 48.34
N GLU A 83 -1.43 -15.87 48.82
CA GLU A 83 -0.30 -16.54 48.16
C GLU A 83 -0.67 -16.96 46.74
N HIS A 84 -1.83 -17.60 46.55
CA HIS A 84 -2.30 -17.94 45.21
C HIS A 84 -2.53 -16.73 44.31
N LEU A 85 -2.98 -15.60 44.86
CA LEU A 85 -3.11 -14.36 44.10
C LEU A 85 -1.74 -13.81 43.71
N CYS A 86 -0.76 -13.82 44.62
CA CYS A 86 0.61 -13.42 44.34
C CYS A 86 1.22 -14.30 43.25
N ASP A 87 1.12 -15.64 43.36
CA ASP A 87 1.62 -16.57 42.34
C ASP A 87 1.01 -16.30 40.96
N ARG A 88 -0.30 -16.02 40.90
CA ARG A 88 -0.97 -15.65 39.64
C ARG A 88 -0.46 -14.33 39.09
N LYS A 89 -0.24 -13.33 39.95
CA LYS A 89 0.29 -12.03 39.53
C LYS A 89 1.74 -12.12 39.08
N ASP A 90 2.55 -12.92 39.75
CA ASP A 90 3.93 -13.18 39.36
C ASP A 90 3.99 -13.93 38.02
N ALA A 91 3.11 -14.92 37.80
CA ALA A 91 2.97 -15.58 36.51
C ALA A 91 2.53 -14.63 35.38
N GLU A 92 1.57 -13.73 35.65
CA GLU A 92 1.18 -12.67 34.72
C GLU A 92 2.35 -11.72 34.42
N ILE A 93 3.14 -11.32 35.43
CA ILE A 93 4.32 -10.45 35.25
C ILE A 93 5.38 -11.16 34.40
N GLU A 94 5.67 -12.44 34.66
CA GLU A 94 6.63 -13.23 33.89
C GLU A 94 6.18 -13.44 32.44
N GLN A 95 4.87 -13.60 32.21
CA GLN A 95 4.32 -13.65 30.86
C GLN A 95 4.50 -12.29 30.15
N LEU A 96 4.11 -11.20 30.79
CA LEU A 96 4.25 -9.85 30.22
C LEU A 96 5.71 -9.48 29.95
N ALA A 97 6.64 -9.89 30.80
CA ALA A 97 8.07 -9.69 30.59
C ALA A 97 8.56 -10.43 29.33
N ARG A 98 8.14 -11.69 29.15
CA ARG A 98 8.44 -12.47 27.94
C ARG A 98 7.83 -11.86 26.69
N GLU A 99 6.59 -11.41 26.75
CA GLU A 99 5.93 -10.73 25.63
C GLU A 99 6.64 -9.43 25.25
N LEU A 100 7.12 -8.68 26.24
CA LEU A 100 7.92 -7.46 26.03
C LEU A 100 9.26 -7.79 25.36
N ASP A 101 9.97 -8.82 25.80
CA ASP A 101 11.22 -9.27 25.17
C ASP A 101 10.99 -9.67 23.70
N ILE A 102 9.94 -10.45 23.43
CA ILE A 102 9.57 -10.86 22.06
C ILE A 102 9.24 -9.63 21.20
N ALA A 103 8.46 -8.68 21.72
CA ALA A 103 8.13 -7.45 21.01
C ALA A 103 9.39 -6.62 20.72
N GLU A 104 10.32 -6.49 21.67
CA GLU A 104 11.59 -5.81 21.46
C GLU A 104 12.44 -6.49 20.38
N GLU A 105 12.53 -7.82 20.39
CA GLU A 105 13.24 -8.58 19.36
C GLU A 105 12.62 -8.40 17.97
N GLN A 106 11.30 -8.44 17.87
CA GLN A 106 10.57 -8.15 16.63
C GLN A 106 10.83 -6.73 16.13
N HIS A 107 10.80 -5.73 17.03
CA HIS A 107 11.14 -4.36 16.69
C HIS A 107 12.59 -4.21 16.23
N ARG A 108 13.55 -4.86 16.91
CA ARG A 108 14.96 -4.88 16.49
C ARG A 108 15.14 -5.54 15.13
N ALA A 109 14.45 -6.65 14.87
CA ALA A 109 14.50 -7.35 13.57
C ALA A 109 13.90 -6.50 12.44
N SER A 110 12.75 -5.88 12.67
CA SER A 110 12.13 -4.94 11.73
C SER A 110 13.03 -3.75 11.43
N LEU A 111 13.66 -3.18 12.48
CA LEU A 111 14.57 -2.05 12.31
C LEU A 111 15.82 -2.44 11.50
N ARG A 112 16.42 -3.61 11.77
CA ARG A 112 17.54 -4.15 10.97
C ARG A 112 17.15 -4.36 9.50
N SER A 113 15.96 -4.91 9.25
CA SER A 113 15.43 -5.10 7.90
C SER A 113 15.23 -3.76 7.18
N HIS A 114 14.60 -2.78 7.84
CA HIS A 114 14.42 -1.44 7.28
C HIS A 114 15.76 -0.73 7.01
N THR A 115 16.73 -0.81 7.93
CA THR A 115 18.07 -0.24 7.69
C THR A 115 18.77 -0.90 6.52
N ALA A 116 18.66 -2.23 6.37
CA ALA A 116 19.22 -2.95 5.23
C ALA A 116 18.56 -2.54 3.90
N GLN A 117 17.25 -2.29 3.90
CA GLN A 117 16.53 -1.75 2.74
C GLN A 117 16.97 -0.31 2.41
N LEU A 118 17.15 0.55 3.42
CA LEU A 118 17.69 1.89 3.24
C LEU A 118 19.11 1.86 2.66
N ASP A 119 19.97 0.95 3.15
CA ASP A 119 21.32 0.75 2.61
C ASP A 119 21.28 0.25 1.16
N ALA A 120 20.34 -0.65 0.82
CA ALA A 120 20.14 -1.09 -0.56
C ALA A 120 19.71 0.06 -1.48
N LEU A 121 18.79 0.91 -1.02
CA LEU A 121 18.36 2.11 -1.75
C LEU A 121 19.51 3.12 -1.90
N ALA A 122 20.28 3.35 -0.84
CA ALA A 122 21.46 4.21 -0.88
C ALA A 122 22.48 3.67 -1.87
N ASN A 123 22.75 2.37 -1.88
CA ASN A 123 23.66 1.74 -2.84
C ASN A 123 23.16 1.87 -4.28
N LEU A 124 21.86 1.71 -4.53
CA LEU A 124 21.26 1.94 -5.83
C LEU A 124 21.45 3.39 -6.28
N GLN A 125 21.21 4.35 -5.38
CA GLN A 125 21.43 5.77 -5.67
C GLN A 125 22.90 6.07 -5.98
N HIS A 126 23.85 5.51 -5.23
CA HIS A 126 25.28 5.65 -5.51
C HIS A 126 25.65 5.07 -6.90
N ARG A 127 25.06 3.94 -7.29
CA ARG A 127 25.26 3.36 -8.62
C ARG A 127 24.68 4.25 -9.72
N LEU A 128 23.48 4.79 -9.55
CA LEU A 128 22.87 5.70 -10.51
C LEU A 128 23.69 6.97 -10.68
N VAL A 129 24.14 7.59 -9.58
CA VAL A 129 24.99 8.78 -9.63
C VAL A 129 26.31 8.49 -10.34
N ARG A 130 26.97 7.36 -10.03
CA ARG A 130 28.20 6.94 -10.73
C ARG A 130 27.96 6.70 -12.21
N HIS A 131 26.87 6.03 -12.57
CA HIS A 131 26.51 5.80 -13.97
C HIS A 131 26.31 7.10 -14.73
N LEU A 132 25.55 8.04 -14.15
CA LEU A 132 25.35 9.37 -14.72
C LEU A 132 26.67 10.12 -14.87
N ASP A 133 27.52 10.15 -13.83
CA ASP A 133 28.84 10.80 -13.90
C ASP A 133 29.73 10.16 -14.98
N ASP A 134 29.73 8.83 -15.10
CA ASP A 134 30.45 8.13 -16.16
C ASP A 134 29.93 8.48 -17.56
N GLU A 135 28.61 8.53 -17.75
CA GLU A 135 27.99 8.96 -19.01
C GLU A 135 28.32 10.42 -19.33
N PHE A 136 28.20 11.33 -18.36
CA PHE A 136 28.58 12.73 -18.51
C PHE A 136 30.05 12.86 -18.90
N ARG A 137 30.96 12.13 -18.24
CA ARG A 137 32.38 12.13 -18.57
C ARG A 137 32.67 11.52 -19.94
N ARG A 138 31.95 10.46 -20.34
CA ARG A 138 32.06 9.88 -21.70
C ARG A 138 31.61 10.88 -22.76
N ASN A 139 30.46 11.51 -22.56
CA ASN A 139 29.92 12.52 -23.47
C ASN A 139 30.86 13.73 -23.57
N LEU A 140 31.37 14.21 -22.44
CA LEU A 140 32.34 15.31 -22.41
C LEU A 140 33.62 14.94 -23.18
N ARG A 141 34.15 13.71 -23.00
CA ARG A 141 35.32 13.23 -23.74
C ARG A 141 35.04 13.10 -25.25
N SER A 142 33.86 12.60 -25.64
CA SER A 142 33.48 12.50 -27.05
C SER A 142 33.43 13.89 -27.68
N LEU A 143 32.68 14.80 -27.04
CA LEU A 143 32.51 16.18 -27.53
C LEU A 143 33.85 16.93 -27.59
N THR A 144 34.71 16.77 -26.58
CA THR A 144 36.06 17.35 -26.59
C THR A 144 36.89 16.81 -27.75
N ARG A 145 36.84 15.51 -28.04
CA ARG A 145 37.55 14.90 -29.18
C ARG A 145 36.99 15.38 -30.51
N GLU A 146 35.67 15.51 -30.63
CA GLU A 146 35.02 16.04 -31.83
C GLU A 146 35.48 17.48 -32.11
N PHE A 147 35.48 18.35 -31.11
CA PHE A 147 36.00 19.72 -31.25
C PHE A 147 37.50 19.77 -31.54
N GLN A 148 38.30 18.88 -30.94
CA GLN A 148 39.72 18.79 -31.25
C GLN A 148 39.95 18.36 -32.71
N ASN A 149 39.24 17.35 -33.18
CA ASN A 149 39.31 16.90 -34.57
C ASN A 149 38.85 17.97 -35.56
N GLU A 150 37.76 18.69 -35.23
CA GLU A 150 37.29 19.81 -36.06
C GLU A 150 38.34 20.92 -36.10
N ARG A 151 38.91 21.29 -34.95
CA ARG A 151 39.98 22.28 -34.87
C ARG A 151 41.20 21.86 -35.70
N ASP A 152 41.66 20.63 -35.55
CA ASP A 152 42.80 20.10 -36.30
C ASP A 152 42.50 20.08 -37.82
N GLY A 153 41.26 19.75 -38.20
CA GLY A 153 40.79 19.82 -39.58
C GLY A 153 40.77 21.26 -40.14
N VAL A 154 40.28 22.22 -39.36
CA VAL A 154 40.30 23.65 -39.73
C VAL A 154 41.75 24.14 -39.87
N ASP A 155 42.61 23.82 -38.92
CA ASP A 155 44.03 24.18 -38.98
C ASP A 155 44.74 23.56 -40.19
N ALA A 156 44.46 22.29 -40.51
CA ALA A 156 45.02 21.63 -41.68
C ALA A 156 44.55 22.27 -42.99
N THR A 157 43.25 22.55 -43.13
CA THR A 157 42.71 23.21 -44.33
C THR A 157 43.23 24.64 -44.48
N HIS A 158 43.35 25.38 -43.38
CA HIS A 158 43.92 26.72 -43.39
C HIS A 158 45.41 26.70 -43.77
N ARG A 159 46.20 25.79 -43.20
CA ARG A 159 47.62 25.60 -43.60
C ARG A 159 47.73 25.29 -45.08
N LYS A 160 46.92 24.35 -45.59
CA LYS A 160 46.91 24.01 -47.02
C LYS A 160 46.59 25.23 -47.91
N ARG A 161 45.54 25.99 -47.58
CA ARG A 161 45.18 27.21 -48.33
C ARG A 161 46.27 28.27 -48.29
N ARG A 162 46.93 28.43 -47.13
CA ARG A 162 48.05 29.36 -46.99
C ARG A 162 49.21 28.93 -47.88
N ASP A 163 49.56 27.65 -47.87
CA ASP A 163 50.66 27.11 -48.66
C ASP A 163 50.35 27.22 -50.17
N GLU A 164 49.13 26.91 -50.60
CA GLU A 164 48.64 27.13 -51.98
C GLU A 164 48.73 28.62 -52.40
N MET A 165 48.38 29.54 -51.49
CA MET A 165 48.49 30.98 -51.76
C MET A 165 49.95 31.44 -51.88
N LEU A 166 50.85 30.90 -51.05
CA LEU A 166 52.28 31.17 -51.16
C LEU A 166 52.85 30.64 -52.47
N GLU A 167 52.46 29.43 -52.90
CA GLU A 167 52.86 28.87 -54.20
C GLU A 167 52.36 29.73 -55.37
N LEU A 168 51.13 30.26 -55.29
CA LEU A 168 50.60 31.17 -56.29
C LEU A 168 51.38 32.49 -56.34
N ILE A 169 51.72 33.06 -55.19
CA ILE A 169 52.55 34.27 -55.10
C ILE A 169 53.91 34.01 -55.75
N ASP A 170 54.59 32.92 -55.40
CA ASP A 170 55.86 32.54 -56.00
C ASP A 170 55.75 32.34 -57.53
N ALA A 171 54.65 31.73 -58.00
CA ALA A 171 54.41 31.54 -59.43
C ALA A 171 54.18 32.89 -60.15
N MET A 172 53.41 33.80 -59.55
CA MET A 172 53.20 35.15 -60.07
C MET A 172 54.50 35.96 -60.10
N GLU A 173 55.32 35.87 -59.07
CA GLU A 173 56.63 36.53 -59.02
C GLU A 173 57.56 36.01 -60.11
N ARG A 174 57.62 34.68 -60.34
CA ARG A 174 58.38 34.09 -61.45
C ARG A 174 57.88 34.57 -62.81
N GLN A 175 56.56 34.56 -63.03
CA GLN A 175 55.96 35.04 -64.27
C GLN A 175 56.27 36.53 -64.50
N HIS A 176 56.19 37.35 -63.46
CA HIS A 176 56.51 38.77 -63.55
C HIS A 176 57.99 39.00 -63.85
N ALA A 177 58.89 38.25 -63.21
CA ALA A 177 60.31 38.28 -63.50
C ALA A 177 60.62 37.89 -64.97
N GLU A 178 59.99 36.82 -65.48
CA GLU A 178 60.11 36.43 -66.89
C GLU A 178 59.57 37.49 -67.84
N SER A 179 58.41 38.07 -67.54
CA SER A 179 57.83 39.15 -68.35
C SER A 179 58.73 40.39 -68.38
N ASN A 180 59.32 40.75 -67.23
CA ASN A 180 60.26 41.86 -67.14
C ASN A 180 61.54 41.56 -67.93
N ALA A 181 62.07 40.34 -67.86
CA ALA A 181 63.22 39.91 -68.64
C ALA A 181 62.93 39.93 -70.15
N ARG A 182 61.75 39.48 -70.58
CA ARG A 182 61.30 39.59 -71.99
C ARG A 182 61.22 41.05 -72.43
N ALA A 183 60.58 41.91 -71.64
CA ALA A 183 60.51 43.34 -71.95
C ALA A 183 61.89 44.01 -72.01
N GLN A 184 62.84 43.61 -71.17
CA GLN A 184 64.23 44.05 -71.24
C GLN A 184 64.91 43.58 -72.53
N ASN A 185 64.79 42.30 -72.88
CA ASN A 185 65.35 41.75 -74.11
C ASN A 185 64.74 42.40 -75.37
N ASP A 186 63.42 42.62 -75.38
CA ASP A 186 62.72 43.29 -76.48
C ASP A 186 63.20 44.74 -76.61
N PHE A 187 63.40 45.44 -75.49
CA PHE A 187 63.96 46.79 -75.48
C PHE A 187 65.40 46.80 -76.00
N GLU A 188 66.25 45.86 -75.57
CA GLU A 188 67.62 45.72 -76.08
C GLU A 188 67.64 45.42 -77.58
N THR A 189 66.78 44.52 -78.04
CA THR A 189 66.61 44.18 -79.46
C THR A 189 66.16 45.39 -80.27
N ALA A 190 65.10 46.09 -79.83
CA ALA A 190 64.62 47.30 -80.49
C ALA A 190 65.70 48.40 -80.52
N ARG A 191 66.49 48.53 -79.45
CA ARG A 191 67.63 49.45 -79.39
C ARG A 191 68.72 49.07 -80.40
N GLU A 192 69.04 47.78 -80.54
CA GLU A 192 70.00 47.30 -81.55
C GLU A 192 69.46 47.47 -82.98
N GLU A 193 68.18 47.18 -83.22
CA GLU A 193 67.54 47.44 -84.51
C GLU A 193 67.56 48.93 -84.87
N ILE A 194 67.27 49.84 -83.93
CA ILE A 194 67.37 51.28 -84.18
C ILE A 194 68.82 51.66 -84.49
N LYS A 195 69.80 51.09 -83.77
CA LYS A 195 71.22 51.32 -84.06
C LYS A 195 71.60 50.82 -85.45
N ASN A 196 71.09 49.66 -85.87
CA ASN A 196 71.32 49.10 -87.20
C ASN A 196 70.63 49.91 -88.29
N ARG A 197 69.35 50.26 -88.12
CA ARG A 197 68.61 51.16 -89.02
C ARG A 197 69.31 52.50 -89.16
N ASN A 198 69.73 53.12 -88.05
CA ASN A 198 70.50 54.37 -88.11
C ASN A 198 71.84 54.17 -88.84
N GLY A 199 72.49 53.01 -88.69
CA GLY A 199 73.70 52.66 -89.44
C GLY A 199 73.43 52.46 -90.94
N GLU A 200 72.33 51.80 -91.29
CA GLU A 200 71.87 51.62 -92.67
C GLU A 200 71.44 52.94 -93.30
N GLU A 201 70.67 53.77 -92.59
CA GLU A 201 70.28 55.12 -92.99
C GLU A 201 71.50 56.03 -93.12
N TYR A 202 72.49 55.91 -92.23
CA TYR A 202 73.76 56.63 -92.36
C TYR A 202 74.50 56.19 -93.63
N ASN A 203 74.57 54.90 -93.91
CA ASN A 203 75.22 54.37 -95.11
C ASN A 203 74.44 54.69 -96.39
N ALA A 204 73.11 54.64 -96.34
CA ALA A 204 72.22 55.00 -97.43
C ALA A 204 72.31 56.50 -97.69
N LEU A 205 72.25 57.34 -96.65
CA LEU A 205 72.43 58.78 -96.75
C LEU A 205 73.81 59.08 -97.33
N ARG A 206 74.86 58.43 -96.84
CA ARG A 206 76.22 58.55 -97.40
C ARG A 206 76.24 58.20 -98.89
N LEU A 207 75.65 57.09 -99.30
CA LEU A 207 75.57 56.69 -100.70
C LEU A 207 74.75 57.69 -101.54
N THR A 208 73.62 58.16 -101.02
CA THR A 208 72.81 59.18 -101.68
C THR A 208 73.51 60.53 -101.71
N LEU A 209 74.36 60.85 -100.73
CA LEU A 209 75.14 62.07 -100.70
C LEU A 209 76.27 61.98 -101.71
N GLU A 210 76.98 60.85 -101.80
CA GLU A 210 77.96 60.56 -102.86
C GLU A 210 77.29 60.67 -104.24
N GLN A 211 76.11 60.06 -104.44
CA GLN A 211 75.32 60.19 -105.67
C GLN A 211 74.79 61.62 -105.91
N SER A 212 74.40 62.34 -104.86
CA SER A 212 73.91 63.71 -104.96
C SER A 212 75.04 64.69 -105.19
N ILE A 213 76.27 64.40 -104.76
CA ILE A 213 77.45 65.18 -105.11
C ILE A 213 77.70 65.00 -106.60
N ASP A 214 77.68 63.77 -107.12
CA ASP A 214 77.78 63.51 -108.56
C ASP A 214 76.63 64.17 -109.35
N ALA A 215 75.41 64.16 -108.79
CA ALA A 215 74.24 64.75 -109.41
C ALA A 215 74.20 66.28 -109.27
N LEU A 216 74.72 66.86 -108.19
CA LEU A 216 74.86 68.31 -108.00
C LEU A 216 76.01 68.85 -108.84
N GLU A 217 77.04 68.07 -109.14
CA GLU A 217 78.02 68.43 -110.17
C GLU A 217 77.37 68.50 -111.56
N LYS A 218 76.43 67.60 -111.86
CA LYS A 218 75.58 67.68 -113.08
C LYS A 218 74.56 68.81 -113.02
N ALA A 219 73.86 68.97 -111.91
CA ALA A 219 72.81 69.95 -111.73
C ALA A 219 73.34 71.36 -111.45
N LEU A 220 74.59 71.56 -111.03
CA LEU A 220 75.24 72.88 -111.06
C LEU A 220 75.43 73.34 -112.51
N ASN A 221 75.67 72.40 -113.43
CA ASN A 221 75.70 72.67 -114.86
C ASN A 221 74.29 72.89 -115.43
N ASP A 222 73.28 72.12 -114.98
CA ASP A 222 71.90 72.22 -115.48
C ASP A 222 71.09 73.37 -114.83
N ALA A 223 71.23 73.61 -113.52
CA ALA A 223 70.59 74.71 -112.79
C ALA A 223 71.24 76.07 -113.07
N HIS A 224 72.44 76.13 -113.65
CA HIS A 224 72.91 77.38 -114.27
C HIS A 224 72.03 77.76 -115.47
N VAL A 225 71.46 76.77 -116.17
CA VAL A 225 70.54 76.94 -117.30
C VAL A 225 69.10 77.17 -116.80
N GLU A 226 68.67 76.49 -115.73
CA GLU A 226 67.28 76.55 -115.23
C GLU A 226 67.03 77.67 -114.18
N TYR A 227 68.07 78.21 -113.52
CA TYR A 227 67.98 79.40 -112.66
C TYR A 227 67.58 80.67 -113.44
N VAL A 228 67.76 80.65 -114.77
CA VAL A 228 67.29 81.70 -115.67
C VAL A 228 65.77 81.69 -115.84
N ASP A 229 65.10 80.54 -115.69
CA ASP A 229 63.76 80.36 -116.25
C ASP A 229 62.59 80.34 -115.22
N GLU A 230 62.78 80.00 -113.94
CA GLU A 230 61.62 79.80 -113.04
C GLU A 230 61.69 80.42 -111.62
N THR A 231 62.42 81.52 -111.42
CA THR A 231 62.39 82.20 -110.10
C THR A 231 61.17 83.12 -109.96
N GLY A 232 60.24 82.74 -109.07
CA GLY A 232 59.38 83.72 -108.40
C GLY A 232 58.04 83.19 -107.87
N SER A 233 57.15 82.71 -108.75
CA SER A 233 55.72 82.65 -108.40
C SER A 233 55.26 81.40 -107.62
N ARG A 234 56.03 80.30 -107.65
CA ARG A 234 55.63 79.02 -107.03
C ARG A 234 55.94 78.92 -105.52
N SER A 235 56.73 79.84 -104.98
CA SER A 235 57.15 79.85 -103.57
C SER A 235 56.09 80.41 -102.62
N GLU A 236 55.20 81.29 -103.10
CA GLU A 236 54.22 81.96 -102.25
C GLU A 236 52.95 81.11 -102.04
N SER A 237 52.46 80.43 -103.07
CA SER A 237 51.26 79.58 -102.97
C SER A 237 51.45 78.34 -102.08
N PHE A 238 52.67 77.82 -101.98
CA PHE A 238 52.98 76.66 -101.12
C PHE A 238 52.97 77.03 -99.63
N LYS A 239 53.36 78.27 -99.29
CA LYS A 239 53.42 78.78 -97.91
C LYS A 239 52.03 79.00 -97.31
N GLU A 240 51.06 79.42 -98.13
CA GLU A 240 49.68 79.63 -97.65
C GLU A 240 48.93 78.31 -97.38
N LEU A 241 49.20 77.26 -98.16
CA LEU A 241 48.54 75.96 -97.99
C LEU A 241 49.10 75.17 -96.80
N THR A 242 50.41 75.24 -96.56
CA THR A 242 51.06 74.60 -95.40
C THR A 242 50.64 75.22 -94.07
N ALA A 243 50.37 76.53 -94.02
CA ALA A 243 49.88 77.19 -92.81
C ALA A 243 48.47 76.70 -92.39
N LYS A 244 47.56 76.52 -93.36
CA LYS A 244 46.19 76.05 -93.10
C LYS A 244 46.15 74.59 -92.63
N ASP A 245 47.01 73.73 -93.17
CA ASP A 245 47.12 72.33 -92.73
C ASP A 245 47.71 72.21 -91.32
N ALA A 246 48.66 73.07 -90.94
CA ALA A 246 49.22 73.10 -89.59
C ALA A 246 48.16 73.45 -88.53
N ASP A 247 47.29 74.43 -88.81
CA ASP A 247 46.20 74.82 -87.91
C ASP A 247 45.12 73.73 -87.78
N ALA A 248 44.76 73.07 -88.88
CA ALA A 248 43.83 71.94 -88.86
C ALA A 248 44.40 70.75 -88.06
N ALA A 249 45.67 70.40 -88.26
CA ALA A 249 46.35 69.35 -87.52
C ALA A 249 46.40 69.63 -86.00
N ALA A 250 46.65 70.88 -85.61
CA ALA A 250 46.68 71.29 -84.20
C ALA A 250 45.30 71.15 -83.51
N THR A 251 44.21 71.47 -84.22
CA THR A 251 42.86 71.30 -83.67
C THR A 251 42.42 69.84 -83.60
N MET A 252 42.78 69.02 -84.59
CA MET A 252 42.56 67.56 -84.58
C MET A 252 43.30 66.91 -83.42
N ALA A 253 44.56 67.26 -83.17
CA ALA A 253 45.35 66.75 -82.04
C ALA A 253 44.70 67.08 -80.68
N LYS A 254 44.19 68.32 -80.50
CA LYS A 254 43.47 68.71 -79.28
C LYS A 254 42.18 67.89 -79.08
N ARG A 255 41.42 67.65 -80.15
CA ARG A 255 40.19 66.83 -80.11
C ARG A 255 40.50 65.36 -79.82
N SER A 256 41.52 64.78 -80.45
CA SER A 256 41.97 63.39 -80.20
C SER A 256 42.33 63.17 -78.73
N ARG A 257 43.18 64.03 -78.15
CA ARG A 257 43.55 63.93 -76.73
C ARG A 257 42.37 64.10 -75.77
N ARG A 258 41.29 64.78 -76.19
CA ARG A 258 40.06 64.90 -75.39
C ARG A 258 39.23 63.62 -75.49
N ILE A 259 39.16 63.02 -76.67
CA ILE A 259 38.50 61.72 -76.90
C ILE A 259 39.21 60.64 -76.07
N ASP A 260 40.54 60.55 -76.11
CA ASP A 260 41.30 59.56 -75.33
C ASP A 260 41.07 59.70 -73.82
N ARG A 261 41.01 60.94 -73.32
CA ARG A 261 40.68 61.23 -71.92
C ARG A 261 39.26 60.80 -71.54
N MET A 262 38.27 61.03 -72.41
CA MET A 262 36.91 60.56 -72.15
C MET A 262 36.81 59.02 -72.26
N GLN A 263 37.50 58.40 -73.20
CA GLN A 263 37.53 56.94 -73.37
C GLN A 263 38.16 56.24 -72.16
N THR A 264 39.28 56.75 -71.66
CA THR A 264 39.93 56.24 -70.44
C THR A 264 39.04 56.40 -69.20
N GLN A 265 38.39 57.55 -69.04
CA GLN A 265 37.40 57.75 -67.96
C GLN A 265 36.21 56.79 -68.08
N LEU A 266 35.68 56.59 -69.27
CA LEU A 266 34.56 55.68 -69.53
C LEU A 266 34.96 54.22 -69.29
N ALA A 267 36.18 53.82 -69.67
CA ALA A 267 36.72 52.50 -69.37
C ALA A 267 36.91 52.27 -67.86
N HIS A 268 37.38 53.29 -67.12
CA HIS A 268 37.47 53.23 -65.67
C HIS A 268 36.10 53.10 -65.01
N LEU A 269 35.10 53.90 -65.42
CA LEU A 269 33.73 53.82 -64.90
C LEU A 269 33.08 52.48 -65.19
N ARG A 270 33.26 51.92 -66.40
CA ARG A 270 32.78 50.57 -66.75
C ARG A 270 33.42 49.48 -65.87
N ARG A 271 34.74 49.53 -65.67
CA ARG A 271 35.44 48.59 -64.78
C ARG A 271 34.95 48.71 -63.34
N ARG A 272 34.79 49.93 -62.83
CA ARG A 272 34.28 50.17 -61.48
C ARG A 272 32.84 49.67 -61.33
N HIS A 273 31.97 49.89 -62.31
CA HIS A 273 30.60 49.37 -62.31
C HIS A 273 30.58 47.84 -62.23
N ALA A 274 31.30 47.18 -63.14
CA ALA A 274 31.38 45.71 -63.17
C ALA A 274 31.95 45.14 -61.86
N ALA A 275 32.98 45.78 -61.28
CA ALA A 275 33.51 45.37 -59.98
C ALA A 275 32.46 45.50 -58.87
N THR A 276 31.75 46.64 -58.80
CA THR A 276 30.68 46.81 -57.80
C THR A 276 29.54 45.80 -57.99
N GLU A 277 29.13 45.52 -59.23
CA GLU A 277 28.10 44.51 -59.50
C GLU A 277 28.52 43.11 -59.06
N ALA A 278 29.77 42.72 -59.34
CA ALA A 278 30.31 41.44 -58.90
C ALA A 278 30.36 41.33 -57.37
N GLU A 279 30.85 42.36 -56.69
CA GLU A 279 30.86 42.38 -55.22
C GLU A 279 29.44 42.32 -54.62
N TRP A 280 28.48 43.05 -55.19
CA TRP A 280 27.09 43.00 -54.74
C TRP A 280 26.44 41.65 -55.00
N ALA A 281 26.75 41.01 -56.13
CA ALA A 281 26.27 39.67 -56.45
C ALA A 281 26.83 38.63 -55.46
N GLU A 282 28.13 38.69 -55.14
CA GLU A 282 28.76 37.80 -54.17
C GLU A 282 28.18 38.01 -52.76
N ARG A 283 28.06 39.26 -52.29
CA ARG A 283 27.44 39.58 -50.99
C ARG A 283 25.99 39.11 -50.91
N ASN A 284 25.21 39.27 -51.98
CA ASN A 284 23.83 38.80 -51.99
C ASN A 284 23.73 37.27 -51.99
N GLU A 285 24.66 36.58 -52.65
CA GLU A 285 24.72 35.12 -52.69
C GLU A 285 25.11 34.53 -51.31
N THR A 286 26.10 35.12 -50.63
CA THR A 286 26.46 34.69 -49.26
C THR A 286 25.31 34.92 -48.29
N LEU A 287 24.66 36.09 -48.31
CA LEU A 287 23.48 36.38 -47.50
C LEU A 287 22.30 35.43 -47.81
N ARG A 288 22.11 35.04 -49.07
CA ARG A 288 21.11 34.03 -49.44
C ARG A 288 21.41 32.68 -48.81
N LYS A 289 22.65 32.19 -48.92
CA LYS A 289 23.08 30.92 -48.34
C LYS A 289 22.92 30.92 -46.82
N GLU A 290 23.30 32.00 -46.14
CA GLU A 290 23.12 32.15 -44.69
C GLU A 290 21.64 32.14 -44.32
N LYS A 291 20.80 32.88 -45.05
CA LYS A 291 19.35 32.87 -44.84
C LYS A 291 18.76 31.47 -45.02
N GLU A 292 19.14 30.75 -46.07
CA GLU A 292 18.67 29.38 -46.31
C GLU A 292 19.14 28.41 -45.23
N SER A 293 20.38 28.53 -44.78
CA SER A 293 20.92 27.74 -43.66
C SER A 293 20.14 28.01 -42.37
N MET A 294 19.93 29.28 -42.01
CA MET A 294 19.13 29.67 -40.85
C MET A 294 17.68 29.19 -40.96
N GLN A 295 17.09 29.23 -42.16
CA GLN A 295 15.74 28.70 -42.39
C GLN A 295 15.67 27.17 -42.21
N LYS A 296 16.69 26.42 -42.63
CA LYS A 296 16.78 24.97 -42.39
C LYS A 296 16.86 24.69 -40.89
N HIS A 297 17.77 25.36 -40.17
CA HIS A 297 17.88 25.23 -38.72
C HIS A 297 16.58 25.59 -38.00
N TYR A 298 15.88 26.65 -38.43
CA TYR A 298 14.59 27.03 -37.87
C TYR A 298 13.52 25.94 -38.08
N ARG A 299 13.45 25.35 -39.29
CA ARG A 299 12.50 24.25 -39.59
C ARG A 299 12.81 23.00 -38.77
N GLU A 300 14.08 22.64 -38.65
CA GLU A 300 14.53 21.51 -37.83
C GLU A 300 14.22 21.72 -36.35
N LEU A 301 14.51 22.90 -35.82
CA LEU A 301 14.21 23.25 -34.43
C LEU A 301 12.70 23.23 -34.18
N THR A 302 11.91 23.80 -35.10
CA THR A 302 10.44 23.78 -35.01
C THR A 302 9.91 22.35 -35.04
N LYS A 303 10.49 21.47 -35.86
CA LYS A 303 10.15 20.04 -35.89
C LYS A 303 10.48 19.36 -34.56
N LYS A 304 11.71 19.49 -34.07
CA LYS A 304 12.14 18.93 -32.76
C LYS A 304 11.25 19.43 -31.61
N MET A 305 10.87 20.71 -31.62
CA MET A 305 9.98 21.28 -30.61
C MET A 305 8.56 20.68 -30.68
N LYS A 306 8.04 20.45 -31.88
CA LYS A 306 6.74 19.79 -32.07
C LYS A 306 6.79 18.33 -31.61
N ASP A 307 7.85 17.60 -31.98
CA ASP A 307 8.04 16.20 -31.63
C ASP A 307 8.16 16.04 -30.10
N SER A 308 8.98 16.87 -29.43
CA SER A 308 9.10 16.89 -27.97
C SER A 308 7.77 17.24 -27.28
N ARG A 309 7.01 18.20 -27.80
CA ARG A 309 5.67 18.49 -27.26
C ARG A 309 4.70 17.32 -27.44
N ALA A 310 4.79 16.56 -28.53
CA ALA A 310 3.96 15.40 -28.76
C ALA A 310 4.33 14.24 -27.82
N THR A 311 5.61 13.98 -27.61
CA THR A 311 6.08 12.94 -26.66
C THR A 311 5.66 13.26 -25.24
N GLU A 312 5.84 14.51 -24.79
CA GLU A 312 5.42 14.92 -23.44
C GLU A 312 3.90 14.88 -23.26
N ARG A 313 3.12 15.27 -24.28
CA ARG A 313 1.67 15.11 -24.26
C ARG A 313 1.24 13.65 -24.14
N SER A 314 1.86 12.76 -24.92
CA SER A 314 1.58 11.32 -24.86
C SER A 314 1.95 10.73 -23.50
N ARG A 315 3.10 11.14 -22.94
CA ARG A 315 3.55 10.69 -21.61
C ARG A 315 2.60 11.17 -20.51
N LEU A 316 2.17 12.42 -20.56
CA LEU A 316 1.22 12.99 -19.61
C LEU A 316 -0.14 12.31 -19.73
N GLN A 317 -0.61 12.04 -20.95
CA GLN A 317 -1.85 11.29 -21.17
C GLN A 317 -1.77 9.89 -20.54
N ALA A 318 -0.71 9.13 -20.82
CA ALA A 318 -0.52 7.79 -20.26
C ALA A 318 -0.46 7.81 -18.72
N LEU A 319 0.19 8.82 -18.13
CA LEU A 319 0.23 8.98 -16.67
C LEU A 319 -1.15 9.30 -16.08
N VAL A 320 -1.93 10.16 -16.74
CA VAL A 320 -3.28 10.51 -16.30
C VAL A 320 -4.22 9.31 -16.43
N GLU A 321 -4.13 8.54 -17.52
CA GLU A 321 -4.90 7.31 -17.71
C GLU A 321 -4.55 6.27 -16.65
N ALA A 322 -3.26 5.98 -16.44
CA ALA A 322 -2.82 5.02 -15.43
C ALA A 322 -3.19 5.44 -14.00
N SER A 323 -3.07 6.73 -13.67
CA SER A 323 -3.46 7.22 -12.34
C SER A 323 -4.98 7.18 -12.14
N ALA A 324 -5.78 7.53 -13.16
CA ALA A 324 -7.23 7.41 -13.10
C ALA A 324 -7.69 5.95 -12.98
N GLU A 325 -7.04 5.02 -13.67
CA GLU A 325 -7.32 3.57 -13.53
C GLU A 325 -6.97 3.06 -12.13
N ALA A 326 -5.80 3.44 -11.59
CA ALA A 326 -5.41 3.07 -10.24
C ALA A 326 -6.38 3.64 -9.18
N SER A 327 -6.77 4.91 -9.32
CA SER A 327 -7.78 5.54 -8.45
C SER A 327 -9.11 4.79 -8.51
N LYS A 328 -9.63 4.50 -9.71
CA LYS A 328 -10.87 3.71 -9.87
C LYS A 328 -10.77 2.32 -9.24
N ALA A 329 -9.62 1.66 -9.36
CA ALA A 329 -9.41 0.35 -8.75
C ALA A 329 -9.41 0.41 -7.21
N VAL A 330 -8.83 1.46 -6.64
CA VAL A 330 -8.86 1.71 -5.19
C VAL A 330 -10.27 2.08 -4.73
N ASP A 331 -10.97 2.96 -5.43
CA ASP A 331 -12.36 3.32 -5.13
C ASP A 331 -13.29 2.10 -5.17
N ALA A 332 -13.08 1.19 -6.13
CA ALA A 332 -13.82 -0.08 -6.21
C ALA A 332 -13.53 -1.00 -5.00
N LYS A 333 -12.29 -1.03 -4.50
CA LYS A 333 -11.93 -1.78 -3.27
C LYS A 333 -12.57 -1.14 -2.04
N ILE A 334 -12.54 0.19 -1.94
CA ILE A 334 -13.20 0.94 -0.86
C ILE A 334 -14.70 0.66 -0.86
N ALA A 335 -15.37 0.73 -2.01
CA ALA A 335 -16.79 0.43 -2.12
C ALA A 335 -17.14 -1.01 -1.69
N ARG A 336 -16.29 -2.00 -2.02
CA ARG A 336 -16.45 -3.39 -1.54
C ARG A 336 -16.26 -3.49 -0.03
N ALA A 337 -15.22 -2.85 0.52
CA ALA A 337 -14.95 -2.83 1.95
C ALA A 337 -16.11 -2.17 2.72
N GLU A 338 -16.62 -1.02 2.25
CA GLU A 338 -17.80 -0.37 2.82
C GLU A 338 -19.03 -1.27 2.78
N LYS A 339 -19.25 -2.01 1.69
CA LYS A 339 -20.37 -2.95 1.60
C LYS A 339 -20.23 -4.07 2.63
N ILE A 340 -19.02 -4.62 2.81
CA ILE A 340 -18.74 -5.65 3.82
C ILE A 340 -19.00 -5.10 5.22
N LEU A 341 -18.50 -3.90 5.54
CA LEU A 341 -18.72 -3.25 6.84
C LEU A 341 -20.19 -2.96 7.10
N LYS A 342 -20.93 -2.43 6.12
CA LYS A 342 -22.38 -2.19 6.23
C LYS A 342 -23.16 -3.49 6.45
N LEU A 343 -22.80 -4.57 5.74
CA LEU A 343 -23.40 -5.89 5.95
C LEU A 343 -23.09 -6.44 7.34
N ALA A 344 -21.84 -6.31 7.81
CA ALA A 344 -21.43 -6.73 9.15
C ALA A 344 -22.17 -5.93 10.24
N GLU A 345 -22.34 -4.61 10.07
CA GLU A 345 -23.10 -3.78 11.01
C GLU A 345 -24.58 -4.16 11.04
N MET A 346 -25.19 -4.44 9.88
CA MET A 346 -26.58 -4.92 9.82
C MET A 346 -26.73 -6.30 10.48
N ALA A 347 -25.79 -7.23 10.25
CA ALA A 347 -25.79 -8.55 10.88
C ALA A 347 -25.61 -8.45 12.40
N ARG A 348 -24.71 -7.59 12.88
CA ARG A 348 -24.44 -7.36 14.31
C ARG A 348 -25.63 -6.83 15.09
N LYS A 349 -26.63 -6.22 14.43
CA LYS A 349 -27.90 -5.81 15.08
C LYS A 349 -28.74 -7.01 15.52
N LEU A 350 -28.59 -8.16 14.85
CA LEU A 350 -29.35 -9.38 15.13
C LEU A 350 -28.59 -10.33 16.09
N GLU A 351 -27.30 -10.07 16.35
CA GLU A 351 -26.50 -10.81 17.33
C GLU A 351 -26.96 -10.53 18.77
N THR A 352 -26.84 -11.53 19.64
CA THR A 352 -27.15 -11.39 21.08
C THR A 352 -26.10 -10.54 21.78
N GLU A 353 -26.41 -9.99 22.97
CA GLU A 353 -25.44 -9.19 23.74
C GLU A 353 -24.21 -10.02 24.13
N GLU A 354 -24.37 -11.31 24.42
CA GLU A 354 -23.25 -12.23 24.71
C GLU A 354 -22.30 -12.33 23.52
N GLU A 355 -22.81 -12.54 22.31
CA GLU A 355 -22.00 -12.64 21.08
C GLU A 355 -21.38 -11.30 20.66
N LYS A 356 -21.98 -10.17 21.05
CA LYS A 356 -21.39 -8.84 20.81
C LYS A 356 -20.19 -8.56 21.71
N ILE A 357 -20.21 -9.11 22.93
CA ILE A 357 -19.18 -8.93 23.96
C ILE A 357 -18.04 -9.94 23.76
N ASP A 358 -18.37 -11.20 23.47
CA ASP A 358 -17.40 -12.25 23.11
C ASP A 358 -17.80 -12.92 21.78
N PRO A 359 -17.35 -12.35 20.63
CA PRO A 359 -17.68 -12.89 19.31
C PRO A 359 -16.94 -14.18 18.94
N PHE A 360 -15.86 -14.53 19.65
CA PHE A 360 -14.93 -15.59 19.24
C PHE A 360 -14.86 -16.75 20.23
N ASN A 361 -15.49 -16.63 21.40
CA ASN A 361 -15.76 -17.72 22.32
C ASN A 361 -14.46 -18.47 22.71
N ASP A 362 -13.49 -17.72 23.25
CA ASP A 362 -12.16 -18.24 23.64
C ASP A 362 -12.23 -19.37 24.69
N ALA A 363 -13.37 -19.54 25.34
CA ALA A 363 -13.59 -20.59 26.35
C ALA A 363 -13.59 -22.03 25.79
N ASN A 364 -13.72 -22.21 24.47
CA ASN A 364 -13.78 -23.56 23.87
C ASN A 364 -12.41 -24.11 23.40
N GLU A 365 -11.32 -23.36 23.57
CA GLU A 365 -9.96 -23.88 23.31
C GLU A 365 -9.58 -25.08 24.21
N GLY A 366 -10.29 -25.26 25.34
CA GLY A 366 -10.11 -26.37 26.27
C GLY A 366 -10.78 -27.70 25.88
N VAL A 367 -11.61 -27.73 24.83
CA VAL A 367 -12.27 -28.96 24.34
C VAL A 367 -11.68 -29.39 22.99
N ALA A 368 -10.35 -29.39 22.92
CA ALA A 368 -9.65 -30.25 21.97
C ALA A 368 -9.89 -31.70 22.41
N GLY A 369 -11.02 -32.28 21.98
CA GLY A 369 -11.26 -33.71 22.11
C GLY A 369 -10.08 -34.46 21.51
N THR A 370 -9.37 -35.22 22.35
CA THR A 370 -8.32 -36.16 21.95
C THR A 370 -8.94 -37.27 21.12
N PHE A 371 -9.23 -36.98 19.85
CA PHE A 371 -9.47 -38.01 18.86
C PHE A 371 -8.20 -38.09 18.03
N GLU A 372 -7.39 -39.12 18.27
CA GLU A 372 -6.23 -39.46 17.44
C GLU A 372 -6.72 -39.69 16.00
N HIS A 373 -6.59 -38.68 15.16
CA HIS A 373 -6.83 -38.81 13.74
C HIS A 373 -5.51 -39.20 13.06
N GLY A 374 -5.51 -40.39 12.46
CA GLY A 374 -4.40 -40.96 11.74
C GLY A 374 -3.82 -40.02 10.67
N ARG A 375 -2.54 -40.24 10.40
CA ARG A 375 -1.69 -39.51 9.44
C ARG A 375 -2.37 -39.44 8.05
N GLY A 376 -3.02 -38.32 7.77
CA GLY A 376 -3.71 -38.07 6.50
C GLY A 376 -5.10 -37.43 6.59
N SER A 377 -5.53 -36.96 7.76
CA SER A 377 -6.82 -36.27 7.91
C SER A 377 -6.76 -34.80 7.50
N LEU A 378 -7.73 -34.43 6.67
CA LEU A 378 -8.00 -33.11 6.12
C LEU A 378 -8.50 -32.14 7.22
N SER A 379 -7.64 -31.77 8.17
CA SER A 379 -7.97 -30.77 9.19
C SER A 379 -6.74 -29.98 9.64
N SER A 380 -6.24 -29.09 8.76
CA SER A 380 -5.64 -27.82 9.23
C SER A 380 -6.78 -26.83 9.46
N TRP A 381 -7.76 -27.22 10.27
CA TRP A 381 -8.82 -26.35 10.76
C TRP A 381 -8.55 -26.21 12.25
N GLY A 382 -7.90 -25.12 12.64
CA GLY A 382 -7.74 -24.78 14.06
C GLY A 382 -6.33 -24.84 14.64
N SER A 383 -5.29 -24.50 13.88
CA SER A 383 -4.06 -24.00 14.51
C SER A 383 -4.01 -22.50 14.28
N LEU A 384 -4.44 -21.72 15.27
CA LEU A 384 -4.05 -20.31 15.33
C LEU A 384 -2.52 -20.24 15.30
N PRO A 385 -1.91 -19.28 14.60
CA PRO A 385 -0.46 -19.14 14.63
C PRO A 385 -0.03 -18.99 16.07
N ALA A 386 1.01 -19.72 16.46
CA ALA A 386 1.54 -19.71 17.83
C ALA A 386 2.03 -18.32 18.27
N PHE A 387 2.17 -17.38 17.32
CA PHE A 387 2.63 -16.02 17.55
C PHE A 387 1.72 -14.98 16.89
N PRO A 388 1.41 -13.86 17.56
CA PRO A 388 0.49 -12.82 17.06
C PRO A 388 0.84 -12.17 15.71
N ASN A 389 2.10 -12.28 15.27
CA ASN A 389 2.66 -11.57 14.11
C ASN A 389 3.09 -12.51 12.96
N GLU A 390 2.73 -13.79 13.02
CA GLU A 390 3.01 -14.71 11.92
C GLU A 390 1.95 -14.54 10.81
N PRO A 391 2.35 -14.50 9.52
CA PRO A 391 1.38 -14.40 8.44
C PRO A 391 0.45 -15.62 8.47
N VAL A 392 -0.83 -15.37 8.77
CA VAL A 392 -1.89 -16.39 8.70
C VAL A 392 -2.06 -16.83 7.25
N ASP A 393 -2.14 -18.14 7.03
CA ASP A 393 -2.35 -18.70 5.71
C ASP A 393 -3.73 -18.30 5.14
N GLU A 394 -3.83 -18.18 3.81
CA GLU A 394 -5.06 -17.71 3.14
C GLU A 394 -6.27 -18.60 3.46
N TYR A 395 -6.03 -19.90 3.67
CA TYR A 395 -7.05 -20.88 4.05
C TYR A 395 -7.55 -20.74 5.50
N GLU A 396 -6.78 -20.06 6.36
CA GLU A 396 -7.07 -19.95 7.79
C GLU A 396 -7.64 -18.57 8.19
N TYR A 397 -7.64 -17.58 7.28
CA TYR A 397 -8.13 -16.22 7.56
C TYR A 397 -9.56 -16.13 8.09
N MET A 398 -10.41 -17.09 7.74
CA MET A 398 -11.84 -17.04 8.02
C MET A 398 -12.28 -18.01 9.13
N ASN A 399 -11.35 -18.74 9.76
CA ASN A 399 -11.66 -19.78 10.75
C ASN A 399 -12.54 -19.25 11.89
N ARG A 400 -12.13 -18.13 12.51
CA ARG A 400 -12.91 -17.47 13.57
C ARG A 400 -14.30 -17.00 13.13
N PHE A 401 -14.44 -16.60 11.86
CA PHE A 401 -15.74 -16.24 11.31
C PHE A 401 -16.63 -17.47 11.14
N PHE A 402 -16.07 -18.60 10.69
CA PHE A 402 -16.78 -19.86 10.58
C PHE A 402 -17.18 -20.43 11.94
N ASP A 403 -16.34 -20.30 12.98
CA ASP A 403 -16.70 -20.71 14.34
C ASP A 403 -17.93 -19.93 14.83
N ARG A 404 -17.93 -18.61 14.63
CA ARG A 404 -19.07 -17.75 14.94
C ARG A 404 -20.32 -18.11 14.13
N TYR A 405 -20.17 -18.40 12.84
CA TYR A 405 -21.27 -18.86 11.99
C TYR A 405 -21.84 -20.20 12.45
N ASN A 406 -20.97 -21.16 12.80
CA ASN A 406 -21.36 -22.48 13.24
C ASN A 406 -22.09 -22.45 14.59
N LYS A 407 -21.68 -21.58 15.52
CA LYS A 407 -22.41 -21.35 16.77
C LYS A 407 -23.85 -20.91 16.49
N VAL A 408 -24.03 -19.84 15.72
CA VAL A 408 -25.38 -19.34 15.39
C VAL A 408 -26.20 -20.39 14.64
N PHE A 409 -25.56 -21.19 13.78
CA PHE A 409 -26.20 -22.30 13.07
C PHE A 409 -26.70 -23.41 14.01
N LEU A 410 -25.92 -23.76 15.04
CA LEU A 410 -26.33 -24.72 16.07
C LEU A 410 -27.47 -24.16 16.93
N ASP A 411 -27.39 -22.88 17.31
CA ASP A 411 -28.42 -22.21 18.11
C ASP A 411 -29.75 -22.13 17.34
N THR A 412 -29.72 -21.77 16.05
CA THR A 412 -30.93 -21.77 15.21
C THR A 412 -31.54 -23.16 15.12
N ARG A 413 -30.72 -24.21 14.96
CA ARG A 413 -31.21 -25.60 14.92
C ARG A 413 -31.80 -26.06 16.25
N ALA A 414 -31.23 -25.61 17.38
CA ALA A 414 -31.78 -25.89 18.71
C ALA A 414 -33.14 -25.20 18.90
N VAL A 415 -33.25 -23.92 18.49
CA VAL A 415 -34.51 -23.17 18.54
C VAL A 415 -35.58 -23.80 17.65
N ASP A 416 -35.22 -24.24 16.44
CA ASP A 416 -36.14 -24.92 15.54
C ASP A 416 -36.64 -26.25 16.14
N GLY A 417 -35.75 -27.04 16.76
CA GLY A 417 -36.13 -28.27 17.44
C GLY A 417 -37.06 -28.05 18.64
N GLU A 418 -36.80 -27.03 19.46
CA GLU A 418 -37.68 -26.64 20.57
C GLU A 418 -39.04 -26.13 20.06
N ARG A 419 -39.04 -25.38 18.94
CA ARG A 419 -40.27 -24.92 18.29
C ARG A 419 -41.10 -26.09 17.76
N GLU A 420 -40.47 -27.09 17.16
CA GLU A 420 -41.12 -28.33 16.71
C GLU A 420 -41.72 -29.08 17.91
N ARG A 421 -40.96 -29.28 19.00
CA ARG A 421 -41.47 -29.90 20.23
C ARG A 421 -42.68 -29.16 20.80
N LEU A 422 -42.59 -27.83 20.92
CA LEU A 422 -43.70 -27.01 21.41
C LEU A 422 -44.90 -27.03 20.47
N ALA A 423 -44.69 -27.17 19.16
CA ALA A 423 -45.77 -27.31 18.19
C ALA A 423 -46.49 -28.66 18.33
N GLU A 424 -45.75 -29.74 18.55
CA GLU A 424 -46.29 -31.07 18.87
C GLU A 424 -47.07 -31.04 20.19
N GLU A 425 -46.49 -30.49 21.26
CA GLU A 425 -47.18 -30.34 22.55
C GLU A 425 -48.44 -29.49 22.42
N ASN A 426 -48.42 -28.40 21.65
CA ASN A 426 -49.61 -27.57 21.42
C ASN A 426 -50.66 -28.31 20.61
N ALA A 427 -50.27 -29.11 19.62
CA ALA A 427 -51.18 -29.98 18.88
C ALA A 427 -51.82 -31.01 19.81
N ASP A 428 -51.03 -31.67 20.66
CA ASP A 428 -51.51 -32.63 21.66
C ASP A 428 -52.46 -31.98 22.67
N LEU A 429 -52.12 -30.78 23.16
CA LEU A 429 -52.98 -30.02 24.08
C LEU A 429 -54.29 -29.60 23.41
N ARG A 430 -54.25 -29.18 22.14
CA ARG A 430 -55.46 -28.88 21.37
C ARG A 430 -56.32 -30.12 21.18
N ASP A 431 -55.70 -31.27 20.93
CA ASP A 431 -56.40 -32.55 20.81
C ASP A 431 -57.02 -32.99 22.14
N VAL A 432 -56.32 -32.81 23.25
CA VAL A 432 -56.84 -33.09 24.60
C VAL A 432 -57.99 -32.14 24.93
N LEU A 433 -57.86 -30.85 24.62
CA LEU A 433 -58.90 -29.85 24.83
C LEU A 433 -60.13 -30.16 23.96
N LYS A 434 -59.92 -30.56 22.71
CA LYS A 434 -60.98 -31.01 21.80
C LYS A 434 -61.71 -32.21 22.41
N ARG A 435 -60.98 -33.26 22.83
CA ARG A 435 -61.55 -34.43 23.51
C ARG A 435 -62.29 -34.08 24.80
N TYR A 436 -61.81 -33.09 25.57
CA TYR A 436 -62.51 -32.64 26.78
C TYR A 436 -63.80 -31.88 26.47
N LEU A 437 -63.76 -30.96 25.49
CA LEU A 437 -64.94 -30.23 25.03
C LEU A 437 -65.98 -31.17 24.41
N ASP A 438 -65.51 -32.17 23.66
CA ASP A 438 -66.35 -33.25 23.18
C ASP A 438 -66.91 -34.04 24.37
N GLY A 439 -66.12 -34.41 25.37
CA GLY A 439 -66.63 -35.08 26.58
C GLY A 439 -67.70 -34.30 27.36
N VAL A 440 -67.73 -32.96 27.26
CA VAL A 440 -68.69 -32.08 27.95
C VAL A 440 -69.88 -31.66 27.08
N SER A 441 -69.71 -31.62 25.76
CA SER A 441 -70.75 -31.23 24.79
C SER A 441 -71.30 -32.44 24.03
N VAL A 442 -72.60 -32.46 23.74
CA VAL A 442 -73.19 -33.56 22.97
C VAL A 442 -73.13 -33.21 21.48
N ASN A 443 -72.06 -33.60 20.80
CA ASN A 443 -71.86 -33.44 19.35
C ASN A 443 -72.17 -34.74 18.57
N ASP A 444 -72.55 -34.61 17.30
CA ASP A 444 -72.87 -35.75 16.42
C ASP A 444 -71.69 -36.73 16.21
N GLU A 445 -70.45 -36.25 16.26
CA GLU A 445 -69.23 -37.10 16.14
C GLU A 445 -69.12 -38.10 17.31
N ILE A 446 -69.51 -37.66 18.51
CA ILE A 446 -69.40 -38.41 19.76
C ILE A 446 -70.48 -39.50 19.86
N VAL A 447 -71.64 -39.24 19.26
CA VAL A 447 -72.70 -40.23 19.09
C VAL A 447 -72.28 -41.29 18.06
N ARG A 448 -71.54 -40.90 17.00
CA ARG A 448 -71.01 -41.86 16.01
C ARG A 448 -69.88 -42.72 16.56
N GLU A 449 -69.05 -42.20 17.48
CA GLU A 449 -68.03 -43.00 18.17
C GLU A 449 -68.59 -44.12 19.07
N SER A 450 -69.90 -44.10 19.34
CA SER A 450 -70.60 -45.18 20.07
C SER A 450 -71.04 -46.35 19.18
N LEU A 451 -70.94 -46.23 17.85
CA LEU A 451 -71.28 -47.27 16.88
C LEU A 451 -70.17 -48.35 16.77
N PRO A 452 -70.48 -49.55 16.23
CA PRO A 452 -69.53 -50.65 16.14
C PRO A 452 -68.30 -50.29 15.28
N GLY A 453 -67.16 -50.03 15.94
CA GLY A 453 -65.90 -49.64 15.28
C GLY A 453 -65.27 -48.35 15.81
N GLY A 454 -65.99 -47.56 16.61
CA GLY A 454 -65.48 -46.34 17.24
C GLY A 454 -64.72 -46.55 18.56
N GLN A 455 -64.09 -45.48 19.06
CA GLN A 455 -63.21 -45.48 20.25
C GLN A 455 -63.97 -45.58 21.60
N GLY A 456 -65.31 -45.59 21.59
CA GLY A 456 -66.15 -45.81 22.76
C GLY A 456 -66.32 -44.57 23.64
N ASN A 457 -67.55 -44.29 24.08
CA ASN A 457 -67.92 -43.10 24.83
C ASN A 457 -68.79 -43.45 26.07
N THR A 458 -68.74 -42.63 27.12
CA THR A 458 -69.53 -42.75 28.35
C THR A 458 -70.99 -42.28 28.23
N LEU A 459 -71.36 -41.54 27.18
CA LEU A 459 -72.72 -41.04 26.98
C LEU A 459 -73.74 -42.16 26.67
N MET A 460 -73.32 -43.22 25.97
CA MET A 460 -74.14 -44.40 25.65
C MET A 460 -73.28 -45.66 25.72
N VAL A 461 -73.48 -46.48 26.76
CA VAL A 461 -72.71 -47.71 26.98
C VAL A 461 -73.47 -48.91 26.41
N VAL A 462 -72.89 -49.53 25.38
CA VAL A 462 -73.44 -50.76 24.76
C VAL A 462 -72.46 -51.91 25.00
N ASN A 463 -72.97 -53.03 25.55
CA ASN A 463 -72.22 -54.28 25.78
C ASN A 463 -70.92 -54.12 26.59
N GLU A 464 -70.94 -53.37 27.71
CA GLU A 464 -69.80 -53.18 28.62
C GLU A 464 -68.50 -52.68 27.94
N ARG A 465 -68.59 -52.19 26.70
CA ARG A 465 -67.43 -51.92 25.84
C ARG A 465 -66.50 -50.83 26.39
N THR A 466 -67.07 -49.84 27.07
CA THR A 466 -66.32 -48.78 27.76
C THR A 466 -65.48 -49.32 28.92
N GLU A 467 -65.96 -50.32 29.65
CA GLU A 467 -65.20 -50.96 30.73
C GLU A 467 -64.07 -51.83 30.19
N VAL A 468 -64.32 -52.56 29.09
CA VAL A 468 -63.30 -53.38 28.43
C VAL A 468 -62.16 -52.50 27.89
N LEU A 469 -62.48 -51.39 27.22
CA LEU A 469 -61.47 -50.45 26.70
C LEU A 469 -60.68 -49.77 27.83
N ARG A 470 -61.31 -49.42 28.95
CA ARG A 470 -60.60 -48.90 30.14
C ARG A 470 -59.62 -49.92 30.72
N ARG A 471 -60.02 -51.20 30.83
CA ARG A 471 -59.14 -52.27 31.31
C ARG A 471 -57.98 -52.54 30.36
N GLN A 472 -58.23 -52.52 29.05
CA GLN A 472 -57.18 -52.66 28.03
C GLN A 472 -56.20 -51.48 28.07
N LYS A 473 -56.70 -50.24 28.17
CA LYS A 473 -55.86 -49.04 28.30
C LYS A 473 -55.01 -49.08 29.57
N ALA A 474 -55.60 -49.42 30.73
CA ALA A 474 -54.88 -49.55 31.99
C ALA A 474 -53.81 -50.65 31.95
N ARG A 475 -54.05 -51.74 31.20
CA ARG A 475 -53.05 -52.79 30.97
C ARG A 475 -51.89 -52.27 30.11
N LEU A 476 -52.18 -51.61 28.99
CA LEU A 476 -51.16 -51.05 28.09
C LEU A 476 -50.32 -49.95 28.77
N GLU A 477 -50.93 -49.12 29.61
CA GLU A 477 -50.20 -48.10 30.38
C GLU A 477 -49.25 -48.72 31.39
N ARG A 478 -49.63 -49.84 32.04
CA ARG A 478 -48.74 -50.61 32.92
C ARG A 478 -47.58 -51.26 32.16
N GLU A 479 -47.86 -51.83 30.99
CA GLU A 479 -46.83 -52.42 30.12
C GLU A 479 -45.82 -51.35 29.66
N ARG A 480 -46.29 -50.17 29.21
CA ARG A 480 -45.41 -49.04 28.84
C ARG A 480 -44.63 -48.45 30.01
N ALA A 481 -45.22 -48.40 31.20
CA ALA A 481 -44.52 -47.95 32.40
C ALA A 481 -43.38 -48.90 32.77
N ALA A 482 -43.62 -50.22 32.71
CA ALA A 482 -42.59 -51.24 32.94
C ALA A 482 -41.47 -51.18 31.88
N GLU A 483 -41.80 -50.92 30.60
CA GLU A 483 -40.80 -50.74 29.54
C GLU A 483 -39.91 -49.50 29.76
N ARG A 484 -40.48 -48.38 30.21
CA ARG A 484 -39.71 -47.16 30.54
C ARG A 484 -38.79 -47.39 31.73
N GLU A 485 -39.25 -48.13 32.73
CA GLU A 485 -38.44 -48.47 33.91
C GLU A 485 -37.27 -49.40 33.55
N MET A 486 -37.52 -50.40 32.69
CA MET A 486 -36.49 -51.28 32.14
C MET A 486 -35.48 -50.55 31.24
N ALA A 487 -35.93 -49.54 30.47
CA ALA A 487 -35.05 -48.70 29.65
C ALA A 487 -34.16 -47.78 30.51
N ALA A 488 -34.70 -47.24 31.62
CA ALA A 488 -33.93 -46.44 32.57
C ALA A 488 -32.85 -47.27 33.29
N LEU A 489 -33.15 -48.52 33.65
CA LEU A 489 -32.16 -49.45 34.22
C LEU A 489 -31.06 -49.80 33.22
N ARG A 490 -31.39 -50.02 31.93
CA ARG A 490 -30.38 -50.24 30.88
C ARG A 490 -29.43 -49.05 30.69
N MET A 491 -29.92 -47.83 30.82
CA MET A 491 -29.08 -46.61 30.76
C MET A 491 -28.15 -46.48 31.97
N GLN A 492 -28.53 -46.99 33.14
CA GLN A 492 -27.66 -47.03 34.33
C GLN A 492 -26.57 -48.11 34.23
N ASP A 493 -26.88 -49.25 33.62
CA ASP A 493 -25.89 -50.32 33.40
C ASP A 493 -24.83 -49.94 32.36
N THR A 494 -25.19 -49.17 31.33
CA THR A 494 -24.21 -48.63 30.37
C THR A 494 -23.26 -47.61 31.01
N ALA A 495 -23.72 -46.81 31.97
CA ALA A 495 -22.86 -45.87 32.70
C ALA A 495 -21.88 -46.56 33.68
N ARG A 496 -22.15 -47.80 34.10
CA ARG A 496 -21.25 -48.59 34.94
C ARG A 496 -20.17 -49.34 34.15
N LEU A 497 -20.39 -49.58 32.86
CA LEU A 497 -19.47 -50.34 32.00
C LEU A 497 -18.30 -49.50 31.44
N GLU A 498 -18.33 -48.17 31.55
CA GLU A 498 -17.24 -47.30 31.08
C GLU A 498 -16.06 -47.14 32.08
N VAL A 499 -16.15 -47.69 33.30
CA VAL A 499 -15.11 -47.54 34.34
C VAL A 499 -14.11 -48.71 34.43
N THR A 500 -14.26 -49.77 33.63
CA THR A 500 -13.25 -50.85 33.57
C THR A 500 -12.76 -51.06 32.15
N GLY A 501 -11.58 -50.49 31.87
CA GLY A 501 -10.89 -50.65 30.60
C GLY A 501 -10.57 -52.11 30.29
N ARG A 502 -10.90 -52.52 29.07
CA ARG A 502 -10.18 -53.54 28.31
C ARG A 502 -10.47 -53.37 26.83
N SER A 503 -9.43 -52.99 26.10
CA SER A 503 -9.29 -53.14 24.67
C SER A 503 -9.30 -54.63 24.31
N ASP A 504 -10.13 -55.03 23.35
CA ASP A 504 -9.68 -55.65 22.10
C ASP A 504 -10.84 -56.28 21.32
N VAL A 505 -10.96 -55.83 20.07
CA VAL A 505 -11.16 -56.57 18.81
C VAL A 505 -12.18 -57.71 18.80
N GLN A 506 -13.29 -57.50 18.08
CA GLN A 506 -13.78 -58.29 16.92
C GLN A 506 -15.30 -58.15 16.80
N ALA A 507 -15.76 -57.48 15.73
CA ALA A 507 -17.03 -57.79 15.06
C ALA A 507 -17.09 -57.00 13.74
N GLU A 508 -16.51 -57.59 12.69
CA GLU A 508 -17.09 -57.45 11.36
C GLU A 508 -18.51 -58.03 11.40
N GLU A 509 -19.49 -57.30 10.89
CA GLU A 509 -20.36 -57.74 9.78
C GLU A 509 -21.59 -56.83 9.62
N ALA A 510 -21.94 -56.64 8.35
CA ALA A 510 -23.20 -56.12 7.81
C ALA A 510 -23.47 -54.61 7.93
N ARG A 511 -23.15 -53.90 6.83
CA ARG A 511 -24.11 -53.02 6.12
C ARG A 511 -23.53 -52.61 4.76
N GLU A 512 -23.88 -53.41 3.75
CA GLU A 512 -23.87 -52.97 2.35
C GLU A 512 -25.01 -51.96 2.12
N VAL A 513 -24.60 -50.81 1.57
CA VAL A 513 -25.21 -50.08 0.45
C VAL A 513 -26.68 -49.65 0.56
N GLU A 514 -26.89 -48.34 0.72
CA GLU A 514 -27.79 -47.61 -0.18
C GLU A 514 -27.28 -46.17 -0.40
N VAL A 515 -26.53 -45.99 -1.49
CA VAL A 515 -26.17 -44.68 -2.03
C VAL A 515 -27.33 -44.23 -2.91
N MET A 516 -28.10 -43.25 -2.43
CA MET A 516 -29.05 -42.51 -3.26
C MET A 516 -28.47 -41.13 -3.55
N VAL A 517 -27.79 -41.04 -4.69
CA VAL A 517 -27.52 -39.80 -5.41
C VAL A 517 -28.88 -39.25 -5.86
N ARG A 518 -29.34 -38.15 -5.25
CA ARG A 518 -30.36 -37.29 -5.84
C ARG A 518 -29.68 -36.09 -6.46
N SER A 519 -29.69 -36.06 -7.78
CA SER A 519 -29.56 -34.86 -8.59
C SER A 519 -30.68 -33.87 -8.22
N TYR A 520 -30.30 -32.66 -7.79
CA TYR A 520 -30.85 -31.38 -8.26
C TYR A 520 -29.83 -30.27 -8.00
#